data_AF-A0A1E3NYK7-F1
#
_entry.id   AF-A0A1E3NYK7-F1
#
_cell.length_a   1.000
_cell.length_b   1.000
_cell.length_c   1.000
_cell.angle_alpha   90.00
_cell.angle_beta   90.00
_cell.angle_gamma   90.00
#
_symmetry.space_group_name_H-M   'P 1'
#
loop_
_entity.id
_entity.type
_entity.pdbx_description
1 polymer ?
#
loop_
_entity_poly.entity_id
_entity_poly.type
_entity_poly.pdbx_seq_one_letter_code
_entity_poly.pdbx_strand_id
1 'polypeptide(L)'
;MSNNREAVFPTRMTLGLMKGKLKGAQQGHSLLKRKSEALTKRFRDITKRIDDAKRKMGRVMQTAAFSLAEVTYATGDNIGYQVQESVKNARFKVRAKQENVSGVYLPQFESYIEEGINDFKLTGLGRGGQQVQKAKNVYSKAVETLVELASLQTAFIILDEVIKVTNRRVNAIEHVIIPRTENTIAYINSELDELDREEFYRLKKVQEKKQQATARADAELKAKREQLAKDQEEALANEAPDAETQADPTHEAEEVEKLAAAQEDGAEPSSLTQEQEDDVIF
;
A
#
# COMPACT_ATOMS: atom_id res chain seq x y z
N MET A 1 -11.09 -17.88 19.24
CA MET A 1 -9.77 -17.71 18.60
C MET A 1 -9.82 -17.53 17.07
N SER A 2 -10.97 -17.29 16.41
CA SER A 2 -11.07 -17.38 14.94
C SER A 2 -10.96 -16.06 14.14
N ASN A 3 -10.54 -14.93 14.72
CA ASN A 3 -10.54 -13.62 14.02
C ASN A 3 -9.17 -13.17 13.48
N ASN A 4 -8.14 -14.02 13.54
CA ASN A 4 -6.77 -13.68 13.11
C ASN A 4 -6.48 -13.95 11.62
N ARG A 5 -7.48 -14.36 10.84
CA ARG A 5 -7.37 -14.64 9.40
C ARG A 5 -8.61 -14.14 8.65
N GLU A 6 -8.44 -13.87 7.37
CA GLU A 6 -9.56 -13.58 6.49
C GLU A 6 -10.20 -14.87 5.99
N ALA A 7 -11.53 -14.89 5.86
CA ALA A 7 -12.27 -16.06 5.39
C ALA A 7 -12.22 -16.11 3.85
N VAL A 8 -11.21 -16.77 3.30
CA VAL A 8 -11.00 -16.88 1.85
C VAL A 8 -10.62 -18.30 1.48
N PHE A 9 -11.12 -18.80 0.35
CA PHE A 9 -10.77 -20.11 -0.17
C PHE A 9 -9.33 -20.14 -0.68
N PRO A 10 -8.53 -21.18 -0.37
CA PRO A 10 -7.13 -21.27 -0.77
C PRO A 10 -7.01 -21.63 -2.25
N THR A 11 -6.76 -20.64 -3.09
CA THR A 11 -6.45 -20.80 -4.52
C THR A 11 -5.19 -20.00 -4.90
N ARG A 12 -4.52 -20.36 -5.99
CA ARG A 12 -3.37 -19.59 -6.50
C ARG A 12 -3.74 -18.14 -6.84
N MET A 13 -4.96 -17.90 -7.31
CA MET A 13 -5.46 -16.55 -7.59
C MET A 13 -5.62 -15.73 -6.30
N THR A 14 -6.23 -16.29 -5.26
CA THR A 14 -6.41 -15.60 -3.97
C THR A 14 -5.08 -15.33 -3.27
N LEU A 15 -4.09 -16.21 -3.43
CA LEU A 15 -2.72 -15.98 -2.96
C LEU A 15 -2.10 -14.73 -3.61
N GLY A 16 -2.28 -14.56 -4.93
CA GLY A 16 -1.84 -13.37 -5.65
C GLY A 16 -2.52 -12.09 -5.13
N LEU A 17 -3.83 -12.14 -4.91
CA LEU A 17 -4.59 -11.02 -4.33
C LEU A 17 -4.10 -10.66 -2.92
N MET A 18 -3.84 -11.65 -2.06
CA MET A 18 -3.35 -11.41 -0.70
C MET A 18 -1.93 -10.87 -0.66
N LYS A 19 -1.03 -11.37 -1.52
CA LYS A 19 0.32 -10.80 -1.68
C LYS A 19 0.28 -9.35 -2.17
N GLY A 20 -0.59 -9.05 -3.13
CA GLY A 20 -0.83 -7.67 -3.60
C GLY A 20 -1.35 -6.77 -2.48
N LYS A 21 -2.31 -7.26 -1.69
CA LYS A 21 -2.86 -6.57 -0.52
C LYS A 21 -1.80 -6.32 0.56
N LEU A 22 -0.94 -7.29 0.86
CA LEU A 22 0.17 -7.14 1.81
C LEU A 22 1.13 -6.03 1.36
N LYS A 23 1.56 -6.06 0.09
CA LYS A 23 2.42 -5.02 -0.48
C LYS A 23 1.76 -3.65 -0.44
N GLY A 24 0.47 -3.57 -0.76
CA GLY A 24 -0.32 -2.34 -0.65
C GLY A 24 -0.43 -1.82 0.79
N ALA A 25 -0.62 -2.71 1.77
CA ALA A 25 -0.66 -2.36 3.18
C ALA A 25 0.69 -1.83 3.70
N GLN A 26 1.81 -2.45 3.31
CA GLN A 26 3.16 -2.00 3.65
C GLN A 26 3.46 -0.62 3.04
N GLN A 27 3.13 -0.41 1.77
CA GLN A 27 3.26 0.90 1.12
C GLN A 27 2.38 1.96 1.79
N GLY A 28 1.11 1.63 2.05
CA GLY A 28 0.17 2.49 2.75
C GLY A 28 0.64 2.88 4.16
N HIS A 29 1.22 1.94 4.92
CA HIS A 29 1.81 2.20 6.22
C HIS A 29 2.95 3.22 6.13
N SER A 30 3.90 3.01 5.20
CA SER A 30 5.04 3.93 5.02
C SER A 30 4.60 5.34 4.62
N LEU A 31 3.59 5.46 3.74
CA LEU A 31 3.05 6.74 3.27
C LEU A 31 2.34 7.49 4.40
N LEU A 32 1.48 6.80 5.15
CA LEU A 32 0.76 7.40 6.27
C LEU A 32 1.69 7.80 7.41
N LYS A 33 2.75 7.02 7.67
CA LYS A 33 3.78 7.35 8.66
C LYS A 33 4.56 8.60 8.27
N ARG A 34 4.98 8.73 7.01
CA ARG A 34 5.62 9.96 6.50
C ARG A 34 4.68 11.16 6.61
N LYS A 35 3.38 10.99 6.30
CA LYS A 35 2.37 12.05 6.45
C LYS A 35 2.22 12.45 7.92
N SER A 36 2.11 11.50 8.85
CA SER A 36 1.94 11.82 10.28
C SER A 36 3.16 12.52 10.88
N GLU A 37 4.38 12.14 10.48
CA GLU A 37 5.61 12.82 10.88
C GLU A 37 5.66 14.28 10.39
N ALA A 38 5.29 14.51 9.12
CA ALA A 38 5.21 15.86 8.55
C ALA A 38 4.16 16.74 9.26
N LEU A 39 2.97 16.19 9.53
CA LEU A 39 1.92 16.88 10.28
C LEU A 39 2.35 17.18 11.71
N THR A 40 3.04 16.24 12.38
CA THR A 40 3.55 16.43 13.74
C THR A 40 4.59 17.55 13.81
N LYS A 41 5.46 17.69 12.79
CA LYS A 41 6.40 18.81 12.71
C LYS A 41 5.65 20.15 12.62
N ARG A 42 4.67 20.26 11.72
CA ARG A 42 3.85 21.47 11.56
C ARG A 42 3.03 21.79 12.79
N PHE A 43 2.51 20.77 13.46
CA PHE A 43 1.78 20.91 14.72
C PHE A 43 2.64 21.54 15.82
N ARG A 44 3.91 21.14 15.94
CA ARG A 44 4.87 21.77 16.88
C ARG A 44 5.17 23.22 16.49
N ASP A 45 5.32 23.51 15.21
CA ASP A 45 5.53 24.88 14.73
C ASP A 45 4.34 25.79 15.09
N ILE A 46 3.11 25.31 14.86
CA ILE A 46 1.87 26.02 15.21
C ILE A 46 1.75 26.20 16.73
N THR A 47 2.11 25.18 17.52
CA THR A 47 2.09 25.27 18.98
C THR A 47 2.96 26.41 19.50
N LYS A 48 4.18 26.56 18.96
CA LYS A 48 5.08 27.68 19.30
C LYS A 48 4.46 29.02 18.92
N ARG A 49 3.93 29.13 17.70
CA ARG A 49 3.24 30.35 17.24
C ARG A 49 2.04 30.72 18.11
N ILE A 50 1.30 29.73 18.63
CA ILE A 50 0.18 29.96 19.54
C ILE A 50 0.67 30.55 20.87
N ASP A 51 1.76 30.04 21.46
CA ASP A 51 2.30 30.61 22.71
C ASP A 51 2.74 32.08 22.49
N ASP A 52 3.49 32.33 21.40
CA ASP A 52 3.94 33.68 21.04
C ASP A 52 2.76 34.63 20.81
N ALA A 53 1.75 34.19 20.05
CA ALA A 53 0.54 34.96 19.77
C ALA A 53 -0.29 35.21 21.05
N LYS A 54 -0.38 34.24 21.96
CA LYS A 54 -1.10 34.39 23.24
C LYS A 54 -0.40 35.39 24.17
N ARG A 55 0.94 35.38 24.21
CA ARG A 55 1.74 36.40 24.94
C ARG A 55 1.60 37.78 24.32
N LYS A 56 1.59 37.88 22.98
CA LYS A 56 1.33 39.14 22.26
C LYS A 56 -0.08 39.65 22.55
N MET A 57 -1.09 38.80 22.48
CA MET A 57 -2.48 39.11 22.80
C MET A 57 -2.62 39.65 24.22
N GLY A 58 -2.01 39.01 25.22
CA GLY A 58 -2.05 39.50 26.61
C GLY A 58 -1.55 40.94 26.75
N ARG A 59 -0.44 41.28 26.07
CA ARG A 59 0.11 42.65 26.06
C ARG A 59 -0.81 43.64 25.34
N VAL A 60 -1.30 43.30 24.15
CA VAL A 60 -2.18 44.19 23.36
C VAL A 60 -3.50 44.43 24.09
N MET A 61 -4.06 43.39 24.73
CA MET A 61 -5.29 43.50 25.51
C MET A 61 -5.10 44.34 26.76
N GLN A 62 -3.94 44.24 27.44
CA GLN A 62 -3.62 45.10 28.57
C GLN A 62 -3.58 46.57 28.16
N THR A 63 -2.93 46.89 27.04
CA THR A 63 -2.90 48.26 26.49
C THR A 63 -4.31 48.73 26.08
N ALA A 64 -5.14 47.84 25.53
CA ALA A 64 -6.53 48.15 25.17
C ALA A 64 -7.37 48.48 26.41
N ALA A 65 -7.27 47.66 27.46
CA ALA A 65 -7.94 47.89 28.74
C ALA A 65 -7.51 49.21 29.39
N PHE A 66 -6.22 49.55 29.33
CA PHE A 66 -5.74 50.84 29.82
C PHE A 66 -6.30 52.01 29.00
N SER A 67 -6.35 51.87 27.67
CA SER A 67 -6.95 52.89 26.79
C SER A 67 -8.45 53.09 27.07
N LEU A 68 -9.17 52.02 27.46
CA LEU A 68 -10.56 52.15 27.89
C LEU A 68 -10.68 52.93 29.20
N ALA A 69 -9.79 52.69 30.16
CA ALA A 69 -9.76 53.45 31.41
C ALA A 69 -9.47 54.95 31.19
N GLU A 70 -8.55 55.29 30.26
CA GLU A 70 -8.30 56.68 29.82
C GLU A 70 -9.60 57.32 29.27
N VAL A 71 -10.35 56.57 28.47
CA VAL A 71 -11.63 57.03 27.90
C VAL A 71 -12.67 57.24 28.99
N THR A 72 -12.90 56.27 29.88
CA THR A 72 -13.87 56.39 30.98
C THR A 72 -13.56 57.59 31.87
N TYR A 73 -12.29 57.85 32.16
CA TYR A 73 -11.87 59.03 32.92
C TYR A 73 -12.15 60.35 32.17
N ALA A 74 -11.86 60.41 30.87
CA ALA A 74 -12.01 61.63 30.06
C ALA A 74 -13.47 61.94 29.67
N THR A 75 -14.31 60.91 29.49
CA THR A 75 -15.69 61.04 29.01
C THR A 75 -16.75 60.89 30.10
N GLY A 76 -16.38 60.35 31.27
CA GLY A 76 -17.32 59.97 32.32
C GLY A 76 -18.03 58.65 32.03
N ASP A 77 -19.03 58.31 32.85
CA ASP A 77 -19.62 56.95 32.87
C ASP A 77 -20.64 56.68 31.74
N ASN A 78 -21.06 57.72 31.01
CA ASN A 78 -22.16 57.62 30.03
C ASN A 78 -21.77 57.05 28.66
N ILE A 79 -20.49 56.74 28.42
CA ILE A 79 -20.03 56.30 27.09
C ILE A 79 -20.50 54.89 26.72
N GLY A 80 -20.66 54.01 27.71
CA GLY A 80 -21.10 52.62 27.46
C GLY A 80 -22.47 52.55 26.78
N TYR A 81 -23.45 53.32 27.29
CA TYR A 81 -24.79 53.40 26.74
C TYR A 81 -24.79 53.96 25.30
N GLN A 82 -24.04 55.04 25.07
CA GLN A 82 -23.91 55.66 23.74
C GLN A 82 -23.33 54.69 22.70
N VAL A 83 -22.32 53.90 23.09
CA VAL A 83 -21.72 52.91 22.20
C VAL A 83 -22.71 51.80 21.89
N GLN A 84 -23.41 51.26 22.90
CA GLN A 84 -24.39 50.19 22.69
C GLN A 84 -25.55 50.62 21.78
N GLU A 85 -26.08 51.83 21.96
CA GLU A 85 -27.16 52.37 21.11
C GLU A 85 -26.69 52.65 19.67
N SER A 86 -25.41 52.96 19.48
CA SER A 86 -24.84 53.27 18.16
C SER A 86 -24.57 52.02 17.30
N VAL A 87 -24.56 50.80 17.88
CA VAL A 87 -24.25 49.57 17.14
C VAL A 87 -25.48 49.09 16.37
N LYS A 88 -25.43 49.16 15.03
CA LYS A 88 -26.45 48.57 14.13
C LYS A 88 -25.91 47.43 13.29
N ASN A 89 -24.78 47.66 12.62
CA ASN A 89 -24.11 46.68 11.77
C ASN A 89 -22.63 46.56 12.20
N ALA A 90 -22.06 45.37 12.10
CA ALA A 90 -20.65 45.17 12.41
C ALA A 90 -19.75 45.77 11.32
N ARG A 91 -18.95 46.77 11.68
CA ARG A 91 -17.89 47.32 10.81
C ARG A 91 -16.72 46.35 10.62
N PHE A 92 -16.34 45.62 11.66
CA PHE A 92 -15.27 44.63 11.62
C PHE A 92 -15.87 43.26 11.33
N LYS A 93 -15.52 42.67 10.19
CA LYS A 93 -16.03 41.37 9.75
C LYS A 93 -14.87 40.40 9.51
N VAL A 94 -15.18 39.12 9.58
CA VAL A 94 -14.21 38.04 9.39
C VAL A 94 -14.64 37.20 8.21
N ARG A 95 -13.69 36.87 7.33
CA ARG A 95 -13.88 35.95 6.21
C ARG A 95 -13.10 34.67 6.47
N ALA A 96 -13.72 33.52 6.24
CA ALA A 96 -13.04 32.24 6.25
C ALA A 96 -12.41 31.96 4.88
N LYS A 97 -11.15 31.54 4.89
CA LYS A 97 -10.37 31.06 3.76
C LYS A 97 -9.88 29.65 4.10
N GLN A 98 -9.61 28.83 3.10
CA GLN A 98 -9.04 27.51 3.32
C GLN A 98 -7.57 27.52 2.91
N GLU A 99 -6.71 27.05 3.81
CA GLU A 99 -5.28 26.84 3.56
C GLU A 99 -4.99 25.34 3.54
N ASN A 100 -4.22 24.86 2.56
CA ASN A 100 -3.83 23.45 2.50
C ASN A 100 -2.46 23.26 3.16
N VAL A 101 -2.43 22.50 4.25
CA VAL A 101 -1.20 22.13 4.95
C VAL A 101 -1.02 20.62 4.89
N SER A 102 -0.05 20.18 4.08
CA SER A 102 0.33 18.75 3.96
C SER A 102 -0.85 17.82 3.63
N GLY A 103 -1.79 18.28 2.80
CA GLY A 103 -2.96 17.51 2.38
C GLY A 103 -4.07 17.48 3.43
N VAL A 104 -4.14 18.50 4.29
CA VAL A 104 -5.23 18.78 5.24
C VAL A 104 -5.68 20.23 5.01
N TYR A 105 -6.98 20.43 4.80
CA TYR A 105 -7.56 21.75 4.62
C TYR A 105 -7.85 22.36 6.00
N LEU A 106 -7.17 23.46 6.31
CA LEU A 106 -7.33 24.20 7.56
C LEU A 106 -8.07 25.51 7.28
N PRO A 107 -9.06 25.89 8.11
CA PRO A 107 -9.68 27.19 7.99
C PRO A 107 -8.72 28.28 8.51
N GLN A 108 -8.54 29.31 7.71
CA GLN A 108 -7.83 30.52 8.05
C GLN A 108 -8.82 31.69 8.09
N PHE A 109 -8.74 32.53 9.12
CA PHE A 109 -9.60 33.70 9.26
C PHE A 109 -8.86 34.97 8.86
N GLU A 110 -9.43 35.73 7.93
CA GLU A 110 -8.94 37.05 7.51
C GLU A 110 -9.92 38.12 7.99
N SER A 111 -9.43 39.13 8.71
CA SER A 111 -10.25 40.28 9.11
C SER A 111 -10.31 41.33 8.01
N TYR A 112 -11.48 41.90 7.79
CA TYR A 112 -11.65 43.07 6.93
C TYR A 112 -12.57 44.11 7.58
N ILE A 113 -12.28 45.38 7.29
CA ILE A 113 -13.01 46.52 7.83
C ILE A 113 -13.85 47.09 6.69
N GLU A 114 -15.16 47.19 6.91
CA GLU A 114 -16.06 47.79 5.93
C GLU A 114 -16.09 49.31 6.09
N GLU A 115 -15.49 50.04 5.15
CA GLU A 115 -15.31 51.50 5.24
C GLU A 115 -16.60 52.30 5.17
N GLY A 116 -17.67 51.72 4.61
CA GLY A 116 -18.99 52.34 4.51
C GLY A 116 -19.71 52.50 5.86
N ILE A 117 -19.24 51.84 6.92
CA ILE A 117 -19.88 51.81 8.24
C ILE A 117 -19.08 52.70 9.22
N ASN A 118 -19.74 53.75 9.72
CA ASN A 118 -19.15 54.74 10.61
C ASN A 118 -19.99 54.93 11.88
N ASP A 119 -19.94 53.95 12.76
CA ASP A 119 -20.79 53.85 13.97
C ASP A 119 -20.43 54.87 15.07
N PHE A 120 -19.22 55.44 15.05
CA PHE A 120 -18.69 56.29 16.13
C PHE A 120 -18.69 57.79 15.79
N LYS A 121 -19.43 58.25 14.77
CA LYS A 121 -19.40 59.67 14.35
C LYS A 121 -19.90 60.64 15.43
N LEU A 122 -20.83 60.22 16.28
CA LEU A 122 -21.40 61.06 17.34
C LEU A 122 -20.79 60.82 18.73
N THR A 123 -19.97 59.79 18.91
CA THR A 123 -19.39 59.47 20.22
C THR A 123 -18.20 60.37 20.53
N GLY A 124 -18.20 61.05 21.67
CA GLY A 124 -17.08 61.88 22.12
C GLY A 124 -17.04 63.31 21.56
N LEU A 125 -18.14 63.80 20.96
CA LEU A 125 -18.26 65.18 20.46
C LEU A 125 -18.16 66.26 21.56
N GLY A 126 -18.53 65.94 22.80
CA GLY A 126 -18.50 66.90 23.92
C GLY A 126 -17.18 66.95 24.67
N ARG A 127 -16.65 65.80 25.10
CA ARG A 127 -15.38 65.66 25.84
C ARG A 127 -14.68 64.38 25.42
N GLY A 128 -13.35 64.37 25.42
CA GLY A 128 -12.55 63.15 25.29
C GLY A 128 -12.57 62.41 23.93
N GLY A 129 -13.13 62.99 22.85
CA GLY A 129 -13.24 62.32 21.55
C GLY A 129 -11.91 61.82 20.94
N GLN A 130 -10.80 62.52 21.18
CA GLN A 130 -9.46 62.03 20.77
C GLN A 130 -9.07 60.73 21.49
N GLN A 131 -9.38 60.60 22.78
CA GLN A 131 -9.11 59.38 23.54
C GLN A 131 -10.02 58.24 23.09
N VAL A 132 -11.28 58.53 22.76
CA VAL A 132 -12.21 57.54 22.19
C VAL A 132 -11.68 57.00 20.86
N GLN A 133 -11.19 57.87 19.98
CA GLN A 133 -10.64 57.46 18.70
C GLN A 133 -9.32 56.67 18.85
N LYS A 134 -8.46 57.06 19.81
CA LYS A 134 -7.25 56.31 20.17
C LYS A 134 -7.61 54.91 20.68
N ALA A 135 -8.55 54.81 21.63
CA ALA A 135 -9.01 53.53 22.17
C ALA A 135 -9.61 52.65 21.07
N LYS A 136 -10.44 53.21 20.18
CA LYS A 136 -10.97 52.49 19.00
C LYS A 136 -9.85 51.88 18.16
N ASN A 137 -8.81 52.65 17.83
CA ASN A 137 -7.69 52.14 17.03
C ASN A 137 -6.92 51.02 17.76
N VAL A 138 -6.74 51.13 19.08
CA VAL A 138 -6.08 50.10 19.90
C VAL A 138 -6.94 48.83 19.97
N TYR A 139 -8.25 48.95 20.18
CA TYR A 139 -9.19 47.82 20.19
C TYR A 139 -9.31 47.15 18.81
N SER A 140 -9.32 47.91 17.71
CA SER A 140 -9.31 47.32 16.36
C SER A 140 -8.08 46.42 16.16
N LYS A 141 -6.89 46.87 16.57
CA LYS A 141 -5.67 46.05 16.53
C LYS A 141 -5.74 44.86 17.47
N ALA A 142 -6.35 45.01 18.64
CA ALA A 142 -6.55 43.90 19.58
C ALA A 142 -7.44 42.80 18.97
N VAL A 143 -8.56 43.18 18.36
CA VAL A 143 -9.48 42.23 17.70
C VAL A 143 -8.81 41.56 16.49
N GLU A 144 -8.02 42.30 15.70
CA GLU A 144 -7.21 41.71 14.62
C GLU A 144 -6.28 40.62 15.15
N THR A 145 -5.52 40.88 16.23
CA THR A 145 -4.66 39.85 16.84
C THR A 145 -5.44 38.68 17.45
N LEU A 146 -6.68 38.90 17.90
CA LEU A 146 -7.55 37.82 18.37
C LEU A 146 -8.04 36.94 17.23
N VAL A 147 -8.34 37.51 16.06
CA VAL A 147 -8.73 36.75 14.86
C VAL A 147 -7.56 35.88 14.39
N GLU A 148 -6.35 36.42 14.35
CA GLU A 148 -5.13 35.65 14.04
C GLU A 148 -4.94 34.48 15.01
N LEU A 149 -5.09 34.72 16.32
CA LEU A 149 -4.98 33.67 17.33
C LEU A 149 -6.07 32.61 17.19
N ALA A 150 -7.33 33.03 16.97
CA ALA A 150 -8.46 32.12 16.78
C ALA A 150 -8.29 31.25 15.53
N SER A 151 -7.67 31.79 14.47
CA SER A 151 -7.29 31.04 13.27
C SER A 151 -6.28 29.94 13.61
N LEU A 152 -5.23 30.27 14.35
CA LEU A 152 -4.22 29.28 14.76
C LEU A 152 -4.80 28.22 15.70
N GLN A 153 -5.68 28.60 16.62
CA GLN A 153 -6.32 27.68 17.56
C GLN A 153 -7.29 26.71 16.87
N THR A 154 -8.13 27.21 15.97
CA THR A 154 -9.05 26.36 15.19
C THR A 154 -8.26 25.38 14.33
N ALA A 155 -7.21 25.87 13.65
CA ALA A 155 -6.31 25.02 12.88
C ALA A 155 -5.61 23.96 13.73
N PHE A 156 -5.21 24.30 14.97
CA PHE A 156 -4.57 23.38 15.91
C PHE A 156 -5.50 22.23 16.33
N ILE A 157 -6.77 22.51 16.64
CA ILE A 157 -7.74 21.48 17.04
C ILE A 157 -7.98 20.49 15.89
N ILE A 158 -8.23 21.01 14.68
CA ILE A 158 -8.46 20.18 13.49
C ILE A 158 -7.21 19.35 13.16
N LEU A 159 -6.03 19.95 13.23
CA LEU A 159 -4.78 19.26 12.93
C LEU A 159 -4.49 18.14 13.96
N ASP A 160 -4.74 18.36 15.25
CA ASP A 160 -4.60 17.34 16.30
C ASP A 160 -5.52 16.13 16.05
N GLU A 161 -6.78 16.38 15.70
CA GLU A 161 -7.74 15.32 15.38
C GLU A 161 -7.26 14.49 14.18
N VAL A 162 -6.81 15.15 13.11
CA VAL A 162 -6.29 14.47 11.92
C VAL A 162 -5.04 13.64 12.24
N ILE A 163 -4.13 14.15 13.08
CA ILE A 163 -2.95 13.40 13.52
C ILE A 163 -3.38 12.15 14.30
N LYS A 164 -4.32 12.28 15.25
CA LYS A 164 -4.84 11.14 16.03
C LYS A 164 -5.47 10.08 15.14
N VAL A 165 -6.30 10.48 14.17
CA VAL A 165 -6.91 9.55 13.20
C VAL A 165 -5.85 8.88 12.33
N THR A 166 -4.85 9.63 11.86
CA THR A 166 -3.76 9.10 11.04
C THR A 166 -2.92 8.08 11.82
N ASN A 167 -2.53 8.40 13.05
CA ASN A 167 -1.77 7.47 13.92
C ASN A 167 -2.58 6.22 14.26
N ARG A 168 -3.89 6.35 14.52
CA ARG A 168 -4.76 5.20 14.72
C ARG A 168 -4.81 4.30 13.49
N ARG A 169 -4.85 4.87 12.28
CA ARG A 169 -4.80 4.11 11.02
C ARG A 169 -3.45 3.42 10.82
N VAL A 170 -2.35 4.11 11.12
CA VAL A 170 -0.99 3.54 11.06
C VAL A 170 -0.90 2.32 11.99
N ASN A 171 -1.34 2.44 13.24
CA ASN A 171 -1.33 1.35 14.22
C ASN A 171 -2.26 0.19 13.83
N ALA A 172 -3.43 0.48 13.25
CA ALA A 172 -4.33 -0.55 12.76
C ALA A 172 -3.71 -1.34 11.60
N ILE A 173 -2.98 -0.67 10.71
CA ILE A 173 -2.29 -1.36 9.61
C ILE A 173 -1.17 -2.24 10.18
N GLU A 174 -0.34 -1.68 11.07
CA GLU A 174 0.84 -2.34 11.63
C GLU A 174 0.50 -3.55 12.50
N HIS A 175 -0.47 -3.43 13.41
CA HIS A 175 -0.74 -4.47 14.41
C HIS A 175 -1.96 -5.35 14.09
N VAL A 176 -2.83 -4.96 13.16
CA VAL A 176 -4.04 -5.74 12.83
C VAL A 176 -4.01 -6.22 11.38
N ILE A 177 -3.86 -5.34 10.40
CA ILE A 177 -4.03 -5.71 8.99
C ILE A 177 -2.85 -6.50 8.46
N ILE A 178 -1.61 -6.06 8.70
CA ILE A 178 -0.40 -6.75 8.24
C ILE A 178 -0.34 -8.18 8.82
N PRO A 179 -0.41 -8.39 10.15
CA PRO A 179 -0.35 -9.74 10.71
C PRO A 179 -1.51 -10.63 10.25
N ARG A 180 -2.72 -10.09 10.12
CA ARG A 180 -3.88 -10.84 9.63
C ARG A 180 -3.71 -11.30 8.18
N THR A 181 -3.11 -10.45 7.34
CA THR A 181 -2.84 -10.77 5.93
C THR A 181 -1.72 -11.80 5.82
N GLU A 182 -0.65 -11.66 6.61
CA GLU A 182 0.46 -12.62 6.66
C GLU A 182 0.01 -14.02 7.12
N ASN A 183 -0.81 -14.10 8.18
CA ASN A 183 -1.40 -15.37 8.63
C ASN A 183 -2.28 -16.00 7.54
N THR A 184 -3.02 -15.19 6.79
CA THR A 184 -3.87 -15.68 5.70
C THR A 184 -3.02 -16.20 4.53
N ILE A 185 -1.90 -15.53 4.20
CA ILE A 185 -0.96 -16.01 3.18
C ILE A 185 -0.31 -17.32 3.63
N ALA A 186 0.11 -17.43 4.89
CA ALA A 186 0.69 -18.67 5.42
C ALA A 186 -0.30 -19.84 5.34
N TYR A 187 -1.57 -19.61 5.66
CA TYR A 187 -2.65 -20.61 5.51
C TYR A 187 -2.86 -21.04 4.05
N ILE A 188 -2.94 -20.08 3.12
CA ILE A 188 -3.16 -20.42 1.71
C ILE A 188 -1.96 -21.19 1.14
N ASN A 189 -0.72 -20.82 1.52
CA ASN A 189 0.47 -21.57 1.12
C ASN A 189 0.43 -23.01 1.64
N SER A 190 0.12 -23.21 2.93
CA SER A 190 0.06 -24.57 3.50
C SER A 190 -1.00 -25.45 2.84
N GLU A 191 -2.15 -24.89 2.47
CA GLU A 191 -3.22 -25.65 1.78
C GLU A 191 -2.85 -25.96 0.33
N LEU A 192 -2.23 -25.02 -0.39
CA LEU A 192 -1.76 -25.26 -1.75
C LEU A 192 -0.63 -26.30 -1.79
N ASP A 193 0.30 -26.25 -0.84
CA ASP A 193 1.39 -27.22 -0.74
C ASP A 193 0.86 -28.64 -0.43
N GLU A 194 -0.22 -28.75 0.36
CA GLU A 194 -0.86 -30.03 0.64
C GLU A 194 -1.62 -30.57 -0.58
N LEU A 195 -2.35 -29.72 -1.32
CA LEU A 195 -2.99 -30.09 -2.58
C LEU A 195 -1.98 -30.55 -3.64
N ASP A 196 -0.88 -29.80 -3.79
CA ASP A 196 0.20 -30.14 -4.72
C ASP A 196 0.88 -31.47 -4.30
N ARG A 197 1.02 -31.73 -2.99
CA ARG A 197 1.54 -33.00 -2.44
C ARG A 197 0.59 -34.17 -2.74
N GLU A 198 -0.71 -34.00 -2.57
CA GLU A 198 -1.71 -35.02 -2.90
C GLU A 198 -1.75 -35.34 -4.41
N GLU A 199 -1.65 -34.32 -5.26
CA GLU A 199 -1.54 -34.49 -6.71
C GLU A 199 -0.26 -35.23 -7.10
N PHE A 200 0.87 -34.85 -6.50
CA PHE A 200 2.15 -35.53 -6.74
C PHE A 200 2.08 -37.01 -6.36
N TYR A 201 1.47 -37.35 -5.22
CA TYR A 201 1.30 -38.75 -4.81
C TYR A 201 0.38 -39.53 -5.77
N ARG A 202 -0.71 -38.91 -6.24
CA ARG A 202 -1.61 -39.51 -7.25
C ARG A 202 -0.86 -39.81 -8.55
N LEU A 203 -0.09 -38.85 -9.08
CA LEU A 203 0.71 -39.03 -10.28
C LEU A 203 1.75 -40.14 -10.11
N LYS A 204 2.47 -40.16 -8.98
CA LYS A 204 3.44 -41.20 -8.64
C LYS A 204 2.81 -42.59 -8.66
N LYS A 205 1.62 -42.76 -8.06
CA LYS A 205 0.93 -44.05 -8.05
C LYS A 205 0.43 -44.49 -9.43
N VAL A 206 -0.02 -43.55 -10.28
CA VAL A 206 -0.39 -43.87 -11.66
C VAL A 206 0.83 -44.32 -12.47
N GLN A 207 1.96 -43.64 -12.30
CA GLN A 207 3.20 -44.00 -12.98
C GLN A 207 3.74 -45.36 -12.51
N GLU A 208 3.70 -45.64 -11.20
CA GLU A 208 4.07 -46.94 -10.63
C GLU A 208 3.19 -48.07 -11.20
N LYS A 209 1.86 -47.85 -11.28
CA LYS A 209 0.95 -48.81 -11.91
C LYS A 209 1.23 -49.00 -13.40
N LYS A 210 1.55 -47.93 -14.13
CA LYS A 210 1.89 -47.99 -15.56
C LYS A 210 3.19 -48.76 -15.77
N GLN A 211 4.22 -48.52 -14.95
CA GLN A 211 5.48 -49.26 -14.97
C GLN A 211 5.31 -50.74 -14.63
N GLN A 212 4.46 -51.07 -13.65
CA GLN A 212 4.12 -52.46 -13.33
C GLN A 212 3.37 -53.14 -14.49
N ALA A 213 2.47 -52.42 -15.16
CA ALA A 213 1.75 -52.94 -16.32
C ALA A 213 2.68 -53.17 -17.52
N THR A 214 3.62 -52.24 -17.80
CA THR A 214 4.61 -52.43 -18.87
C THR A 214 5.57 -53.58 -18.55
N ALA A 215 6.07 -53.67 -17.31
CA ALA A 215 6.95 -54.77 -16.90
C ALA A 215 6.26 -56.15 -17.02
N ARG A 216 4.96 -56.24 -16.72
CA ARG A 216 4.17 -57.47 -16.93
C ARG A 216 4.01 -57.79 -18.42
N ALA A 217 3.69 -56.79 -19.25
CA ALA A 217 3.56 -56.97 -20.69
C ALA A 217 4.89 -57.41 -21.34
N ASP A 218 6.02 -56.83 -20.92
CA ASP A 218 7.35 -57.20 -21.40
C ASP A 218 7.75 -58.62 -20.97
N ALA A 219 7.37 -59.03 -19.75
CA ALA A 219 7.56 -60.40 -19.28
C ALA A 219 6.71 -61.41 -20.06
N GLU A 220 5.46 -61.08 -20.37
CA GLU A 220 4.59 -61.91 -21.22
C GLU A 220 5.10 -62.00 -22.67
N LEU A 221 5.63 -60.91 -23.23
CA LEU A 221 6.25 -60.89 -24.56
C LEU A 221 7.54 -61.73 -24.61
N LYS A 222 8.39 -61.65 -23.58
CA LYS A 222 9.57 -62.52 -23.46
C LYS A 222 9.19 -63.99 -23.33
N ALA A 223 8.22 -64.32 -22.48
CA ALA A 223 7.73 -65.69 -22.33
C ALA A 223 7.16 -66.25 -23.65
N LYS A 224 6.41 -65.44 -24.41
CA LYS A 224 5.94 -65.83 -25.75
C LYS A 224 7.07 -66.00 -26.76
N ARG A 225 8.11 -65.15 -26.71
CA ARG A 225 9.31 -65.29 -27.57
C ARG A 225 10.12 -66.53 -27.23
N GLU A 226 10.27 -66.86 -25.95
CA GLU A 226 10.97 -68.07 -25.49
C GLU A 226 10.18 -69.34 -25.81
N GLN A 227 8.85 -69.31 -25.77
CA GLN A 227 8.00 -70.40 -26.25
C GLN A 227 8.14 -70.59 -27.76
N LEU A 228 8.06 -69.52 -28.55
CA LEU A 228 8.28 -69.60 -30.01
C LEU A 228 9.69 -70.06 -30.38
N ALA A 229 10.72 -69.70 -29.60
CA ALA A 229 12.08 -70.17 -29.81
C ALA A 229 12.23 -71.68 -29.48
N LYS A 230 11.57 -72.17 -28.43
CA LYS A 230 11.52 -73.61 -28.11
C LYS A 230 10.73 -74.39 -29.15
N ASP A 231 9.60 -73.86 -29.63
CA ASP A 231 8.83 -74.47 -30.70
C ASP A 231 9.61 -74.50 -32.04
N GLN A 232 10.46 -73.50 -32.29
CA GLN A 232 11.39 -73.49 -33.43
C GLN A 232 12.56 -74.46 -33.25
N GLU A 233 13.14 -74.59 -32.05
CA GLU A 233 14.17 -75.60 -31.75
C GLU A 233 13.61 -77.03 -31.84
N GLU A 234 12.37 -77.27 -31.39
CA GLU A 234 11.69 -78.57 -31.56
C GLU A 234 11.34 -78.86 -33.03
N ALA A 235 11.07 -77.83 -33.85
CA ALA A 235 10.90 -77.99 -35.30
C ALA A 235 12.23 -78.27 -36.02
N LEU A 236 13.34 -77.65 -35.60
CA LEU A 236 14.70 -77.89 -36.13
C LEU A 236 15.29 -79.23 -35.66
N ALA A 237 14.85 -79.78 -34.52
CA ALA A 237 15.25 -81.10 -34.04
C ALA A 237 14.54 -82.28 -34.74
N ASN A 238 13.46 -82.02 -35.49
CA ASN A 238 12.73 -83.03 -36.27
C ASN A 238 13.15 -83.11 -37.75
N GLU A 239 14.08 -82.27 -38.20
CA GLU A 239 14.66 -82.35 -39.55
C GLU A 239 16.20 -82.25 -39.50
N ALA A 240 16.89 -83.40 -39.50
CA ALA A 240 18.13 -83.67 -40.26
C ALA A 240 18.82 -84.99 -39.78
N PRO A 241 19.67 -85.66 -40.59
CA PRO A 241 20.16 -85.28 -41.93
C PRO A 241 20.10 -86.40 -42.99
N ASP A 242 20.26 -86.05 -44.28
CA ASP A 242 20.99 -86.92 -45.21
C ASP A 242 21.72 -86.14 -46.31
N ALA A 243 22.98 -86.56 -46.51
CA ALA A 243 23.88 -86.46 -47.66
C ALA A 243 24.56 -85.12 -48.06
N GLU A 244 25.89 -85.17 -47.93
CA GLU A 244 26.92 -84.38 -48.62
C GLU A 244 26.79 -84.43 -50.16
N THR A 245 27.23 -83.38 -50.88
CA THR A 245 28.14 -83.48 -52.04
C THR A 245 28.76 -82.11 -52.36
N GLN A 246 30.08 -82.13 -52.58
CA GLN A 246 30.98 -81.02 -52.94
C GLN A 246 30.75 -80.49 -54.36
N ALA A 247 31.01 -79.18 -54.57
CA ALA A 247 31.76 -78.67 -55.73
C ALA A 247 32.10 -77.17 -55.56
N ASP A 248 33.39 -76.89 -55.38
CA ASP A 248 34.05 -75.60 -55.67
C ASP A 248 34.29 -75.50 -57.20
N PRO A 249 34.52 -74.32 -57.86
CA PRO A 249 35.75 -73.55 -57.60
C PRO A 249 35.77 -72.02 -57.90
N THR A 250 36.65 -71.32 -57.17
CA THR A 250 37.60 -70.23 -57.57
C THR A 250 37.12 -68.88 -58.15
N HIS A 251 37.44 -67.77 -57.48
CA HIS A 251 38.61 -66.90 -57.78
C HIS A 251 38.85 -65.82 -56.68
N GLU A 252 40.08 -65.86 -56.14
CA GLU A 252 41.02 -64.78 -55.76
C GLU A 252 40.57 -63.44 -55.12
N ALA A 253 41.10 -63.21 -53.91
CA ALA A 253 41.81 -62.02 -53.38
C ALA A 253 41.64 -60.66 -54.12
N GLU A 254 41.31 -59.53 -53.48
CA GLU A 254 42.12 -58.73 -52.54
C GLU A 254 41.30 -57.54 -51.95
N GLU A 255 41.79 -56.93 -50.85
CA GLU A 255 41.45 -55.61 -50.26
C GLU A 255 40.06 -55.43 -49.61
N VAL A 256 39.91 -55.38 -48.28
CA VAL A 256 40.24 -54.28 -47.33
C VAL A 256 39.76 -52.89 -47.78
N GLU A 257 38.87 -52.30 -46.97
CA GLU A 257 38.49 -50.88 -46.92
C GLU A 257 37.42 -50.35 -47.91
N LYS A 258 36.15 -50.46 -47.49
CA LYS A 258 35.15 -49.37 -47.44
C LYS A 258 33.76 -49.95 -47.22
N LEU A 259 33.22 -49.78 -46.00
CA LEU A 259 31.80 -49.51 -45.70
C LEU A 259 31.62 -49.39 -44.17
N ALA A 260 32.48 -48.58 -43.55
CA ALA A 260 32.14 -47.84 -42.36
C ALA A 260 31.49 -46.53 -42.81
N ALA A 261 30.23 -46.60 -43.26
CA ALA A 261 29.34 -45.46 -43.48
C ALA A 261 27.96 -45.94 -43.96
N ALA A 262 27.08 -46.34 -43.04
CA ALA A 262 25.64 -46.11 -43.15
C ALA A 262 24.92 -46.58 -41.86
N GLN A 263 24.22 -45.64 -41.24
CA GLN A 263 23.15 -45.82 -40.23
C GLN A 263 23.56 -46.19 -38.81
N GLU A 264 24.20 -45.21 -38.16
CA GLU A 264 23.80 -44.81 -36.82
C GLU A 264 22.40 -44.16 -36.90
N ASP A 265 21.42 -44.69 -36.17
CA ASP A 265 20.21 -43.96 -35.77
C ASP A 265 19.81 -44.47 -34.37
N GLY A 266 20.62 -44.04 -33.39
CA GLY A 266 20.34 -44.15 -31.97
C GLY A 266 19.80 -42.81 -31.46
N ALA A 267 18.50 -42.72 -31.27
CA ALA A 267 17.84 -41.56 -30.69
C ALA A 267 18.05 -41.52 -29.16
N GLU A 268 18.84 -40.58 -28.67
CA GLU A 268 18.84 -40.15 -27.27
C GLU A 268 17.66 -39.19 -26.99
N PRO A 269 17.02 -39.24 -25.81
CA PRO A 269 16.00 -38.27 -25.43
C PRO A 269 16.64 -36.95 -24.97
N SER A 270 16.21 -35.88 -25.63
CA SER A 270 16.58 -34.50 -25.38
C SER A 270 16.25 -34.03 -23.96
N SER A 271 17.25 -33.46 -23.30
CA SER A 271 17.13 -32.55 -22.18
C SER A 271 16.43 -31.26 -22.61
N LEU A 272 15.12 -31.17 -22.40
CA LEU A 272 14.34 -29.93 -22.52
C LEU A 272 13.94 -29.47 -21.11
N THR A 273 14.88 -28.79 -20.44
CA THR A 273 14.61 -27.89 -19.31
C THR A 273 15.88 -27.10 -19.05
N GLN A 274 16.08 -26.03 -19.83
CA GLN A 274 16.80 -24.82 -19.43
C GLN A 274 16.81 -23.85 -20.63
N GLU A 275 16.64 -22.56 -20.31
CA GLU A 275 16.88 -21.42 -21.19
C GLU A 275 15.79 -21.06 -22.21
N GLN A 276 14.70 -20.49 -21.67
CA GLN A 276 14.00 -19.37 -22.32
C GLN A 276 13.79 -18.25 -21.30
N GLU A 277 14.87 -17.55 -20.99
CA GLU A 277 14.85 -16.15 -20.55
C GLU A 277 15.85 -15.44 -21.47
N ASP A 278 15.34 -14.71 -22.48
CA ASP A 278 15.75 -13.33 -22.80
C ASP A 278 15.17 -12.88 -24.15
N ASP A 279 14.67 -11.63 -24.13
CA ASP A 279 14.34 -10.73 -25.24
C ASP A 279 13.07 -10.95 -26.09
N VAL A 280 12.05 -10.13 -25.81
CA VAL A 280 11.60 -8.96 -26.62
C VAL A 280 10.12 -8.70 -26.36
N ILE A 281 9.79 -7.63 -25.61
CA ILE A 281 8.57 -6.82 -25.86
C ILE A 281 8.97 -5.34 -25.72
N PHE A 282 8.56 -4.55 -26.72
CA PHE A 282 8.57 -3.08 -26.78
C PHE A 282 7.82 -2.43 -25.61
#